data_AF-A0A4U0UZB1-F1
#
_entry.id   AF-A0A4U0UZB1-F1
#
_cell.length_a   1.000
_cell.length_b   1.000
_cell.length_c   1.000
_cell.angle_alpha   90.00
_cell.angle_beta   90.00
_cell.angle_gamma   90.00
#
_symmetry.space_group_name_H-M   'P 1'
#
loop_
_entity.id
_entity.type
_entity.pdbx_description
1 polymer ?
#
loop_
_entity_poly.entity_id
_entity_poly.type
_entity_poly.pdbx_seq_one_letter_code
_entity_poly.pdbx_strand_id
1 'polypeptide(L)'
;MEGGVARTHSTYIMKSWIVFHMDSTVEAPCLLTLPAEIRTLILEYVFASGPSLHGDGFKNHGCPGGISLHDSYTATSNLAPLLTCRQFYADANLYALSRTSFTASSLFCNVRSRLAVLHPTQIEALRSIAFVADARHFRDLLSWGPYAFGVPGLRLHTLTIVLYRSSYCHYLFDFTAVLVRFLRNLSGVQKLVVVRNNARVQGSFRTWYNRLVGLLLKVDHHERYECVPARPEKTWWKWEYDAEAQSFCLEALPAKEEGVEEALYMEMMRPLIDQLVESMSVEDRHITYLTGAS
;
A
#
# COMPACT_ATOMS: atom_id res chain seq x y z
N MET A 1 64.32 -10.94 -78.37
CA MET A 1 62.87 -11.13 -78.25
C MET A 1 62.63 -11.58 -76.82
N GLU A 2 62.52 -10.63 -75.90
CA GLU A 2 61.24 -10.05 -75.45
C GLU A 2 60.32 -11.17 -74.94
N GLY A 3 59.83 -11.22 -73.70
CA GLY A 3 59.83 -10.28 -72.58
C GLY A 3 58.72 -10.74 -71.61
N GLY A 4 58.85 -10.40 -70.33
CA GLY A 4 57.70 -10.30 -69.41
C GLY A 4 57.35 -11.54 -68.58
N VAL A 5 58.00 -11.71 -67.43
CA VAL A 5 57.43 -12.44 -66.27
C VAL A 5 57.00 -11.40 -65.25
N ALA A 6 55.70 -11.17 -65.15
CA ALA A 6 55.11 -10.29 -64.15
C ALA A 6 55.04 -11.00 -62.79
N ARG A 7 55.63 -10.36 -61.77
CA ARG A 7 55.36 -10.61 -60.35
C ARG A 7 53.92 -10.18 -60.02
N THR A 8 53.28 -10.87 -59.08
CA THR A 8 52.54 -10.28 -57.94
C THR A 8 51.99 -11.42 -57.07
N HIS A 9 52.58 -11.59 -55.89
CA HIS A 9 52.01 -11.28 -54.57
C HIS A 9 51.47 -12.50 -53.81
N SER A 10 52.34 -12.95 -52.90
CA SER A 10 52.04 -13.66 -51.67
C SER A 10 51.07 -12.87 -50.80
N THR A 11 50.06 -13.53 -50.23
CA THR A 11 49.59 -13.18 -48.88
C THR A 11 49.02 -14.43 -48.22
N TYR A 12 49.72 -14.87 -47.17
CA TYR A 12 49.32 -15.92 -46.25
C TYR A 12 48.12 -15.44 -45.42
N ILE A 13 47.09 -16.29 -45.29
CA ILE A 13 46.15 -16.20 -44.16
C ILE A 13 46.22 -17.53 -43.41
N MET A 14 46.76 -17.46 -42.20
CA MET A 14 46.77 -18.52 -41.20
C MET A 14 45.33 -19.00 -40.94
N LYS A 15 45.05 -20.26 -41.24
CA LYS A 15 43.89 -20.98 -40.69
C LYS A 15 44.22 -21.38 -39.25
N SER A 16 44.01 -20.45 -38.31
CA SER A 16 43.89 -20.80 -36.89
C SER A 16 42.51 -21.44 -36.69
N TRP A 17 42.50 -22.75 -36.50
CA TRP A 17 41.31 -23.49 -36.07
C TRP A 17 41.15 -23.26 -34.58
N ILE A 18 40.16 -22.45 -34.19
CA ILE A 18 39.64 -22.48 -32.82
C ILE A 18 38.91 -23.82 -32.68
N VAL A 19 39.58 -24.79 -32.07
CA VAL A 19 38.95 -26.03 -31.63
C VAL A 19 38.08 -25.66 -30.43
N PHE A 20 36.77 -25.52 -30.64
CA PHE A 20 35.82 -25.58 -29.54
C PHE A 20 35.83 -27.02 -29.02
N HIS A 21 36.48 -27.24 -27.87
CA HIS A 21 36.21 -28.44 -27.07
C HIS A 21 34.77 -28.33 -26.57
N MET A 22 33.85 -28.93 -27.32
CA MET A 22 32.52 -29.27 -26.82
C MET A 22 32.65 -30.52 -25.95
N ASP A 23 32.94 -30.29 -24.67
CA ASP A 23 32.65 -31.28 -23.64
C ASP A 23 31.12 -31.48 -23.62
N SER A 24 30.68 -32.55 -24.27
CA SER A 24 29.27 -32.85 -24.50
C SER A 24 28.70 -33.60 -23.30
N THR A 25 28.56 -32.87 -22.20
CA THR A 25 27.47 -33.10 -21.25
C THR A 25 26.56 -31.88 -21.31
N VAL A 26 25.94 -31.67 -22.47
CA VAL A 26 24.97 -30.58 -22.64
C VAL A 26 23.74 -30.94 -21.79
N GLU A 27 23.69 -30.40 -20.58
CA GLU A 27 22.50 -30.43 -19.75
C GLU A 27 21.33 -29.92 -20.60
N ALA A 28 20.21 -30.66 -20.57
CA ALA A 28 19.03 -30.27 -21.32
C ALA A 28 18.65 -28.83 -20.96
N PRO A 29 18.38 -27.96 -21.95
CA PRO A 29 18.07 -26.57 -21.67
C PRO A 29 16.85 -26.51 -20.75
N CYS A 30 17.02 -25.88 -19.59
CA CYS A 30 15.96 -25.71 -18.61
C CYS A 30 15.89 -24.26 -18.15
N LEU A 31 14.83 -23.90 -17.45
CA LEU A 31 14.60 -22.53 -17.02
C LEU A 31 15.74 -21.97 -16.15
N LEU A 32 16.46 -22.84 -15.43
CA LEU A 32 17.60 -22.48 -14.58
C LEU A 32 18.91 -22.27 -15.35
N THR A 33 19.03 -22.80 -16.57
CA THR A 33 20.20 -22.56 -17.43
C THR A 33 20.14 -21.21 -18.15
N LEU A 34 19.03 -20.47 -18.02
CA LEU A 34 18.92 -19.10 -18.54
C LEU A 34 19.80 -18.13 -17.73
N PRO A 35 20.34 -17.06 -18.36
CA PRO A 35 20.97 -15.95 -17.65
C PRO A 35 20.05 -15.36 -16.57
N ALA A 36 20.64 -14.87 -15.48
CA ALA A 36 19.90 -14.36 -14.33
C ALA A 36 18.96 -13.22 -14.72
N GLU A 37 19.37 -12.36 -15.65
CA GLU A 37 18.59 -11.23 -16.17
C GLU A 37 17.28 -11.71 -16.82
N ILE A 38 17.35 -12.78 -17.63
CA ILE A 38 16.17 -13.35 -18.28
C ILE A 38 15.25 -14.01 -17.25
N ARG A 39 15.82 -14.73 -16.27
CA ARG A 39 15.03 -15.32 -15.18
C ARG A 39 14.31 -14.24 -14.37
N THR A 40 15.00 -13.16 -14.02
CA THR A 40 14.41 -12.02 -13.32
C THR A 40 13.26 -11.42 -14.12
N LEU A 41 13.43 -11.17 -15.42
CA LEU A 41 12.35 -10.64 -16.27
C LEU A 41 11.13 -11.58 -16.33
N ILE A 42 11.35 -12.90 -16.39
CA ILE A 42 10.27 -13.89 -16.35
C ILE A 42 9.55 -13.82 -15.00
N LEU A 43 10.29 -13.79 -13.89
CA LEU A 43 9.74 -13.72 -12.54
C LEU A 43 9.00 -12.38 -12.32
N GLU A 44 9.56 -11.29 -12.82
CA GLU A 44 8.88 -9.99 -12.84
C GLU A 44 7.57 -10.11 -13.59
N TYR A 45 7.52 -10.68 -14.79
CA TYR A 45 6.26 -10.86 -15.50
C TYR A 45 5.24 -11.71 -14.72
N VAL A 46 5.69 -12.81 -14.11
CA VAL A 46 4.86 -13.69 -13.28
C VAL A 46 4.25 -12.94 -12.09
N PHE A 47 5.04 -12.11 -11.40
CA PHE A 47 4.60 -11.34 -10.22
C PHE A 47 4.03 -9.95 -10.55
N ALA A 48 4.29 -9.40 -11.73
CA ALA A 48 3.83 -8.08 -12.20
C ALA A 48 2.48 -8.15 -12.91
N SER A 49 2.00 -9.35 -13.22
CA SER A 49 0.60 -9.61 -13.56
C SER A 49 -0.30 -9.31 -12.35
N GLY A 50 -0.36 -8.02 -11.99
CA GLY A 50 -0.63 -7.35 -10.72
C GLY A 50 -1.42 -8.09 -9.64
N PRO A 51 -2.46 -7.51 -9.03
CA PRO A 51 -3.36 -8.25 -8.15
C PRO A 51 -4.18 -9.34 -8.91
N SER A 52 -3.74 -9.82 -10.08
CA SER A 52 -4.62 -10.40 -11.10
C SER A 52 -4.51 -11.91 -11.32
N LEU A 53 -3.73 -12.65 -10.53
CA LEU A 53 -3.95 -14.11 -10.42
C LEU A 53 -5.03 -14.43 -9.36
N HIS A 54 -5.04 -13.74 -8.21
CA HIS A 54 -5.95 -14.05 -7.09
C HIS A 54 -6.54 -12.84 -6.32
N GLY A 55 -6.38 -11.61 -6.80
CA GLY A 55 -6.94 -10.39 -6.19
C GLY A 55 -5.98 -9.65 -5.25
N ASP A 56 -6.42 -8.49 -4.78
CA ASP A 56 -5.78 -7.66 -3.75
C ASP A 56 -6.20 -8.04 -2.31
N GLY A 57 -6.95 -9.13 -2.17
CA GLY A 57 -7.56 -9.56 -0.91
C GLY A 57 -8.96 -8.98 -0.66
N PHE A 58 -9.50 -8.21 -1.61
CA PHE A 58 -10.85 -7.67 -1.55
C PHE A 58 -11.72 -8.19 -2.70
N LYS A 59 -13.03 -8.14 -2.51
CA LYS A 59 -14.06 -8.48 -3.49
C LYS A 59 -15.09 -7.35 -3.58
N ASN A 60 -15.97 -7.45 -4.58
CA ASN A 60 -17.04 -6.49 -4.88
C ASN A 60 -16.53 -5.12 -5.36
N HIS A 61 -15.35 -5.10 -6.00
CA HIS A 61 -14.87 -3.90 -6.69
C HIS A 61 -15.91 -3.43 -7.72
N GLY A 62 -16.31 -2.16 -7.66
CA GLY A 62 -17.31 -1.57 -8.56
C GLY A 62 -18.74 -2.12 -8.40
N CYS A 63 -19.04 -2.86 -7.33
CA CYS A 63 -20.38 -3.39 -7.06
C CYS A 63 -21.11 -2.56 -5.99
N PRO A 64 -22.44 -2.39 -6.10
CA PRO A 64 -23.24 -1.75 -5.06
C PRO A 64 -23.10 -2.47 -3.72
N GLY A 65 -22.84 -1.72 -2.65
CA GLY A 65 -22.69 -2.26 -1.29
C GLY A 65 -21.26 -2.26 -0.74
N GLY A 66 -20.28 -1.81 -1.53
CA GLY A 66 -18.93 -1.58 -1.06
C GLY A 66 -17.99 -2.78 -1.15
N ILE A 67 -16.70 -2.47 -1.11
CA ILE A 67 -15.64 -3.46 -1.11
C ILE A 67 -15.64 -4.20 0.24
N SER A 68 -15.38 -5.50 0.17
CA SER A 68 -15.31 -6.36 1.36
C SER A 68 -14.11 -7.28 1.30
N LEU A 69 -13.64 -7.70 2.47
CA LEU A 69 -12.52 -8.62 2.56
C LEU A 69 -12.91 -9.97 1.94
N HIS A 70 -12.00 -10.53 1.15
CA HIS A 70 -12.16 -11.86 0.60
C HIS A 70 -11.72 -12.91 1.63
N ASP A 71 -12.69 -13.54 2.30
CA ASP A 71 -12.44 -14.46 3.42
C ASP A 71 -11.53 -15.66 3.06
N SER A 72 -11.50 -16.08 1.79
CA SER A 72 -10.67 -17.19 1.30
C SER A 72 -9.35 -16.74 0.66
N TYR A 73 -9.08 -15.43 0.60
CA TYR A 73 -7.81 -14.93 0.08
C TYR A 73 -6.65 -15.35 0.99
N THR A 74 -5.57 -15.83 0.38
CA THR A 74 -4.31 -16.06 1.06
C THR A 74 -3.17 -15.51 0.21
N ALA A 75 -2.19 -14.86 0.83
CA ALA A 75 -0.99 -14.41 0.14
C ALA A 75 -0.18 -15.60 -0.45
N THR A 76 -0.40 -16.81 0.08
CA THR A 76 0.29 -18.03 -0.35
C THR A 76 0.09 -18.34 -1.84
N SER A 77 -1.08 -18.10 -2.40
CA SER A 77 -1.33 -18.35 -3.82
C SER A 77 -0.48 -17.43 -4.72
N ASN A 78 -0.34 -16.16 -4.32
CA ASN A 78 0.50 -15.18 -5.03
C ASN A 78 1.99 -15.47 -4.86
N LEU A 79 2.40 -16.12 -3.76
CA LEU A 79 3.79 -16.47 -3.46
C LEU A 79 4.15 -17.90 -3.90
N ALA A 80 3.20 -18.69 -4.40
CA ALA A 80 3.40 -20.07 -4.81
C ALA A 80 4.57 -20.27 -5.81
N PRO A 81 4.85 -19.36 -6.77
CA PRO A 81 6.01 -19.51 -7.66
C PRO A 81 7.36 -19.58 -6.92
N LEU A 82 7.48 -18.98 -5.73
CA LEU A 82 8.69 -19.06 -4.91
C LEU A 82 8.96 -20.45 -4.34
N LEU A 83 7.94 -21.32 -4.29
CA LEU A 83 8.05 -22.69 -3.77
C LEU A 83 8.58 -23.70 -4.80
N THR A 84 8.77 -23.28 -6.05
CA THR A 84 9.23 -24.16 -7.14
C THR A 84 10.65 -24.68 -6.91
N CYS A 85 11.60 -23.79 -6.61
CA CYS A 85 12.98 -24.16 -6.29
C CYS A 85 13.71 -23.05 -5.51
N ARG A 86 14.88 -23.40 -4.94
CA ARG A 86 15.71 -22.45 -4.16
C ARG A 86 16.18 -21.25 -4.97
N GLN A 87 16.50 -21.44 -6.25
CA GLN A 87 16.95 -20.34 -7.11
C GLN A 87 15.85 -19.31 -7.33
N PHE A 88 14.61 -19.75 -7.52
CA PHE A 88 13.45 -18.86 -7.68
C PHE A 88 13.18 -18.05 -6.43
N TYR A 89 13.29 -18.71 -5.26
CA TYR A 89 13.21 -18.02 -3.98
C TYR A 89 14.33 -16.97 -3.85
N ALA A 90 15.57 -17.32 -4.17
CA ALA A 90 16.70 -16.39 -4.07
C ALA A 90 16.55 -15.19 -5.02
N ASP A 91 16.14 -15.44 -6.27
CA ASP A 91 16.06 -14.42 -7.32
C ASP A 91 14.88 -13.46 -7.12
N ALA A 92 13.74 -13.92 -6.60
CA ALA A 92 12.50 -13.13 -6.61
C ALA A 92 11.81 -12.89 -5.26
N ASN A 93 12.31 -13.39 -4.12
CA ASN A 93 11.56 -13.27 -2.86
C ASN A 93 11.18 -11.82 -2.51
N LEU A 94 12.11 -10.86 -2.63
CA LEU A 94 11.84 -9.46 -2.27
C LEU A 94 10.86 -8.81 -3.26
N TYR A 95 11.03 -9.11 -4.55
CA TYR A 95 10.12 -8.61 -5.58
C TYR A 95 8.69 -9.14 -5.36
N ALA A 96 8.54 -10.44 -5.14
CA ALA A 96 7.26 -11.08 -4.88
C ALA A 96 6.58 -10.53 -3.61
N LEU A 97 7.33 -10.35 -2.52
CA LEU A 97 6.82 -9.71 -1.30
C LEU A 97 6.32 -8.28 -1.57
N SER A 98 7.01 -7.51 -2.41
CA SER A 98 6.62 -6.13 -2.74
C SER A 98 5.35 -6.02 -3.60
N ARG A 99 5.02 -7.07 -4.34
CA ARG A 99 3.80 -7.14 -5.18
C ARG A 99 2.61 -7.80 -4.48
N THR A 100 2.84 -8.49 -3.37
CA THR A 100 1.80 -9.23 -2.66
C THR A 100 1.10 -8.36 -1.62
N SER A 101 -0.23 -8.32 -1.64
CA SER A 101 -1.03 -7.74 -0.57
C SER A 101 -1.21 -8.74 0.57
N PHE A 102 -0.78 -8.38 1.78
CA PHE A 102 -0.92 -9.25 2.95
C PHE A 102 -2.17 -8.90 3.74
N THR A 103 -2.99 -9.88 4.06
CA THR A 103 -4.23 -9.68 4.82
C THR A 103 -4.16 -10.39 6.17
N ALA A 104 -4.38 -9.65 7.25
CA ALA A 104 -4.60 -10.18 8.59
C ALA A 104 -6.10 -10.19 8.87
N SER A 105 -6.78 -11.26 8.42
CA SER A 105 -8.23 -11.41 8.49
C SER A 105 -8.77 -11.73 9.90
N SER A 106 -7.92 -12.25 10.79
CA SER A 106 -8.29 -12.60 12.17
C SER A 106 -8.04 -11.44 13.13
N LEU A 107 -9.03 -11.14 13.97
CA LEU A 107 -8.94 -10.17 15.08
C LEU A 107 -7.90 -10.53 16.16
N PHE A 108 -7.42 -11.77 16.17
CA PHE A 108 -6.41 -12.25 17.11
C PHE A 108 -5.02 -12.31 16.47
N CYS A 109 -4.90 -11.91 15.19
CA CYS A 109 -3.62 -11.86 14.51
C CYS A 109 -2.82 -10.66 15.03
N ASN A 110 -1.74 -10.95 15.77
CA ASN A 110 -0.75 -9.93 16.11
C ASN A 110 0.19 -9.71 14.91
N VAL A 111 -0.12 -8.70 14.11
CA VAL A 111 0.67 -8.36 12.91
C VAL A 111 2.13 -8.07 13.28
N ARG A 112 2.38 -7.35 14.39
CA ARG A 112 3.74 -7.05 14.85
C ARG A 112 4.55 -8.33 15.14
N SER A 113 3.96 -9.31 15.82
CA SER A 113 4.61 -10.60 16.08
C SER A 113 4.89 -11.38 14.80
N ARG A 114 4.02 -11.30 13.78
CA ARG A 114 4.25 -11.93 12.47
C ARG A 114 5.40 -11.28 11.72
N LEU A 115 5.50 -9.95 11.77
CA LEU A 115 6.58 -9.20 11.16
C LEU A 115 7.93 -9.48 11.84
N ALA A 116 7.95 -9.74 13.15
CA ALA A 116 9.19 -9.99 13.91
C ALA A 116 9.96 -11.25 13.48
N VAL A 117 9.33 -12.17 12.74
CA VAL A 117 9.97 -13.39 12.22
C VAL A 117 10.69 -13.14 10.88
N LEU A 118 10.37 -12.04 10.20
CA LEU A 118 10.92 -11.72 8.88
C LEU A 118 12.30 -11.08 9.00
N HIS A 119 13.15 -11.34 8.01
CA HIS A 119 14.43 -10.64 7.89
C HIS A 119 14.19 -9.14 7.59
N PRO A 120 15.04 -8.21 8.07
CA PRO A 120 14.86 -6.77 7.83
C PRO A 120 14.64 -6.39 6.36
N THR A 121 15.37 -7.00 5.42
CA THR A 121 15.19 -6.75 3.97
C THR A 121 13.82 -7.19 3.46
N GLN A 122 13.22 -8.23 4.05
CA GLN A 122 11.87 -8.67 3.71
C GLN A 122 10.83 -7.70 4.25
N ILE A 123 11.01 -7.19 5.48
CA ILE A 123 10.15 -6.15 6.07
C ILE A 123 10.17 -4.90 5.19
N GLU A 124 11.35 -4.47 4.75
CA GLU A 124 11.52 -3.34 3.85
C GLU A 124 10.96 -3.57 2.45
N ALA A 125 10.75 -4.82 2.03
CA ALA A 125 10.14 -5.15 0.75
C ALA A 125 8.61 -5.10 0.78
N LEU A 126 7.96 -5.24 1.95
CA LEU A 126 6.51 -5.22 2.07
C LEU A 126 5.93 -3.86 1.64
N ARG A 127 4.90 -3.87 0.79
CA ARG A 127 4.25 -2.64 0.30
C ARG A 127 2.78 -2.51 0.70
N SER A 128 2.07 -3.62 0.91
CA SER A 128 0.64 -3.59 1.18
C SER A 128 0.28 -4.53 2.32
N ILE A 129 -0.33 -3.98 3.38
CA ILE A 129 -0.87 -4.73 4.50
C ILE A 129 -2.29 -4.25 4.78
N ALA A 130 -3.24 -5.17 4.79
CA ALA A 130 -4.58 -4.97 5.29
C ALA A 130 -4.79 -5.76 6.59
N PHE A 131 -5.42 -5.17 7.59
CA PHE A 131 -5.76 -5.89 8.82
C PHE A 131 -7.18 -5.58 9.27
N VAL A 132 -7.82 -6.58 9.84
CA VAL A 132 -9.16 -6.45 10.39
C VAL A 132 -9.08 -5.80 11.77
N ALA A 133 -9.82 -4.72 11.95
CA ALA A 133 -9.80 -3.90 13.15
C ALA A 133 -11.17 -3.84 13.84
N ASP A 134 -11.10 -3.82 15.16
CA ASP A 134 -12.19 -3.49 16.06
C ASP A 134 -11.75 -2.40 17.04
N ALA A 135 -12.60 -2.10 18.02
CA ALA A 135 -12.32 -1.13 19.07
C ALA A 135 -10.96 -1.33 19.79
N ARG A 136 -10.47 -2.57 19.94
CA ARG A 136 -9.18 -2.83 20.61
C ARG A 136 -8.02 -2.35 19.76
N HIS A 137 -8.07 -2.61 18.46
CA HIS A 137 -7.04 -2.20 17.51
C HIS A 137 -6.98 -0.68 17.39
N PHE A 138 -8.13 0.01 17.37
CA PHE A 138 -8.15 1.48 17.36
C PHE A 138 -7.50 2.08 18.61
N ARG A 139 -7.74 1.50 19.79
CA ARG A 139 -7.08 1.94 21.03
C ARG A 139 -5.58 1.70 21.03
N ASP A 140 -5.13 0.63 20.37
CA ASP A 140 -3.72 0.27 20.29
C ASP A 140 -2.92 1.13 19.29
N LEU A 141 -3.57 1.88 18.39
CA LEU A 141 -2.87 2.69 17.38
C LEU A 141 -1.81 3.66 17.97
N LEU A 142 -2.05 4.19 19.18
CA LEU A 142 -1.08 5.08 19.83
C LEU A 142 0.17 4.34 20.32
N SER A 143 0.08 3.05 20.63
CA SER A 143 1.21 2.24 21.08
C SER A 143 2.22 1.99 19.96
N TRP A 144 1.81 2.16 18.70
CA TRP A 144 2.66 2.00 17.53
C TRP A 144 3.67 3.14 17.38
N GLY A 145 3.43 4.28 18.04
CA GLY A 145 4.25 5.47 17.88
C GLY A 145 4.18 6.00 16.43
N PRO A 146 5.32 6.37 15.81
CA PRO A 146 5.32 7.00 14.49
C PRO A 146 5.32 6.00 13.32
N TYR A 147 5.38 4.69 13.57
CA TYR A 147 5.52 3.69 12.51
C TYR A 147 4.39 2.68 12.57
N ALA A 148 3.91 2.20 11.41
CA ALA A 148 2.89 1.16 11.37
C ALA A 148 3.35 -0.07 12.18
N PHE A 149 2.47 -0.55 13.08
CA PHE A 149 2.73 -1.65 14.01
C PHE A 149 3.96 -1.47 14.93
N GLY A 150 4.50 -0.25 15.05
CA GLY A 150 5.73 0.03 15.79
C GLY A 150 6.99 -0.54 15.14
N VAL A 151 7.01 -0.69 13.81
CA VAL A 151 8.14 -1.27 13.05
C VAL A 151 8.79 -0.20 12.16
N PRO A 152 9.95 0.39 12.53
CA PRO A 152 10.57 1.49 11.78
C PRO A 152 10.99 1.17 10.34
N GLY A 153 11.38 -0.08 10.07
CA GLY A 153 11.78 -0.52 8.72
C GLY A 153 10.61 -0.75 7.76
N LEU A 154 9.36 -0.69 8.26
CA LEU A 154 8.19 -0.97 7.46
C LEU A 154 7.77 0.26 6.66
N ARG A 155 7.92 0.18 5.32
CA ARG A 155 7.56 1.25 4.37
C ARG A 155 6.44 0.79 3.45
N LEU A 156 5.21 1.10 3.81
CA LEU A 156 4.02 0.67 3.09
C LEU A 156 3.62 1.69 2.04
N HIS A 157 3.34 1.20 0.83
CA HIS A 157 2.55 1.94 -0.14
C HIS A 157 1.10 2.05 0.34
N THR A 158 0.54 0.98 0.91
CA THR A 158 -0.83 0.97 1.40
C THR A 158 -0.96 0.22 2.72
N LEU A 159 -1.51 0.90 3.73
CA LEU A 159 -2.00 0.31 4.97
C LEU A 159 -3.52 0.36 4.94
N THR A 160 -4.19 -0.79 5.06
CA THR A 160 -5.66 -0.85 5.04
C THR A 160 -6.21 -1.29 6.38
N ILE A 161 -7.06 -0.46 6.99
CA ILE A 161 -7.85 -0.79 8.17
C ILE A 161 -9.20 -1.30 7.69
N VAL A 162 -9.47 -2.58 7.90
CA VAL A 162 -10.72 -3.22 7.49
C VAL A 162 -11.62 -3.34 8.71
N LEU A 163 -12.78 -2.69 8.73
CA LEU A 163 -13.67 -2.81 9.88
C LEU A 163 -14.16 -4.25 10.02
N TYR A 164 -14.17 -4.76 11.24
CA TYR A 164 -14.64 -6.12 11.50
C TYR A 164 -16.13 -6.26 11.21
N ARG A 165 -16.48 -7.20 10.31
CA ARG A 165 -17.86 -7.55 10.00
C ARG A 165 -18.45 -8.36 11.16
N SER A 166 -19.33 -7.74 11.94
CA SER A 166 -20.03 -8.40 13.04
C SER A 166 -21.46 -7.87 13.20
N SER A 167 -22.25 -8.53 14.05
CA SER A 167 -23.57 -8.05 14.46
C SER A 167 -23.50 -6.82 15.37
N TYR A 168 -22.35 -6.58 16.03
CA TYR A 168 -22.11 -5.43 16.88
C TYR A 168 -21.95 -4.15 16.07
N CYS A 169 -22.45 -3.05 16.63
CA CYS A 169 -22.30 -1.72 16.07
C CYS A 169 -20.95 -1.13 16.45
N HIS A 170 -20.20 -0.61 15.46
CA HIS A 170 -18.95 0.11 15.69
C HIS A 170 -19.24 1.57 16.06
N TYR A 171 -18.83 1.97 17.25
CA TYR A 171 -18.87 3.36 17.74
C TYR A 171 -17.57 4.09 17.37
N LEU A 172 -17.38 4.34 16.07
CA LEU A 172 -16.10 4.86 15.56
C LEU A 172 -15.77 6.28 16.05
N PHE A 173 -16.78 7.04 16.48
CA PHE A 173 -16.63 8.37 17.05
C PHE A 173 -15.75 8.41 18.30
N ASP A 174 -15.73 7.33 19.09
CA ASP A 174 -14.91 7.21 20.30
C ASP A 174 -13.41 7.17 19.97
N PHE A 175 -13.07 6.81 18.74
CA PHE A 175 -11.68 6.62 18.29
C PHE A 175 -11.19 7.75 17.36
N THR A 176 -12.03 8.71 16.99
CA THR A 176 -11.65 9.78 16.05
C THR A 176 -10.44 10.57 16.55
N ALA A 177 -10.42 10.97 17.83
CA ALA A 177 -9.29 11.71 18.41
C ALA A 177 -8.00 10.88 18.47
N VAL A 178 -8.13 9.57 18.73
CA VAL A 178 -7.01 8.63 18.72
C VAL A 178 -6.42 8.52 17.31
N LEU A 179 -7.28 8.35 16.30
CA LEU A 179 -6.87 8.24 14.90
C LEU A 179 -6.20 9.54 14.41
N VAL A 180 -6.72 10.72 14.75
CA VAL A 180 -6.08 12.00 14.43
C VAL A 180 -4.68 12.13 15.04
N ARG A 181 -4.53 11.78 16.32
CA ARG A 181 -3.21 11.81 17.00
C ARG A 181 -2.22 10.83 16.38
N PHE A 182 -2.70 9.65 15.98
CA PHE A 182 -1.90 8.67 15.26
C PHE A 182 -1.46 9.21 13.89
N LEU A 183 -2.39 9.72 13.08
CA LEU A 183 -2.13 10.24 11.74
C LEU A 183 -1.11 11.39 11.70
N ARG A 184 -1.11 12.27 12.70
CA ARG A 184 -0.13 13.37 12.80
C ARG A 184 1.32 12.89 12.94
N ASN A 185 1.51 11.68 13.49
CA ASN A 185 2.82 11.10 13.78
C ASN A 185 3.19 9.95 12.85
N LEU A 186 2.21 9.36 12.17
CA LEU A 186 2.39 8.22 11.29
C LEU A 186 3.34 8.58 10.15
N SER A 187 4.35 7.75 9.96
CA SER A 187 5.38 7.87 8.94
C SER A 187 5.64 6.50 8.29
N GLY A 188 6.21 6.52 7.09
CA GLY A 188 6.48 5.28 6.34
C GLY A 188 5.24 4.64 5.71
N VAL A 189 4.10 5.36 5.65
CA VAL A 189 2.88 4.91 4.98
C VAL A 189 2.48 5.95 3.94
N GLN A 190 2.42 5.55 2.67
CA GLN A 190 2.00 6.45 1.58
C GLN A 190 0.49 6.60 1.48
N LYS A 191 -0.28 5.54 1.76
CA LYS A 191 -1.73 5.52 1.68
C LYS A 191 -2.31 4.78 2.87
N LEU A 192 -3.18 5.42 3.64
CA LEU A 192 -4.02 4.77 4.64
C LEU A 192 -5.44 4.66 4.08
N VAL A 193 -5.96 3.44 3.98
CA VAL A 193 -7.31 3.17 3.50
C VAL A 193 -8.14 2.61 4.65
N VAL A 194 -9.37 3.09 4.82
CA VAL A 194 -10.32 2.49 5.76
C VAL A 194 -11.51 1.96 5.00
N VAL A 195 -11.81 0.68 5.19
CA VAL A 195 -12.86 -0.04 4.48
C VAL A 195 -13.96 -0.44 5.44
N ARG A 196 -15.22 -0.08 5.13
CA ARG A 196 -16.37 -0.44 5.97
C ARG A 196 -16.59 -1.95 6.05
N ASN A 197 -16.31 -2.69 4.98
CA ASN A 197 -16.37 -4.15 4.95
C ASN A 197 -17.72 -4.72 5.45
N ASN A 198 -18.83 -4.12 5.01
CA ASN A 198 -20.18 -4.47 5.47
C ASN A 198 -20.40 -4.42 6.99
N ALA A 199 -19.52 -3.75 7.74
CA ALA A 199 -19.68 -3.58 9.17
C ALA A 199 -20.87 -2.64 9.48
N ARG A 200 -21.52 -2.90 10.62
CA ARG A 200 -22.51 -2.00 11.20
C ARG A 200 -21.78 -0.87 11.90
N VAL A 201 -21.99 0.36 11.47
CA VAL A 201 -21.37 1.56 12.05
C VAL A 201 -22.48 2.41 12.62
N GLN A 202 -22.29 2.93 13.85
CA GLN A 202 -23.29 3.79 14.46
C GLN A 202 -23.38 5.11 13.68
N GLY A 203 -24.59 5.50 13.29
CA GLY A 203 -24.78 6.60 12.33
C GLY A 203 -24.43 6.15 10.91
N SER A 204 -23.65 6.97 10.19
CA SER A 204 -23.17 6.62 8.85
C SER A 204 -21.64 6.59 8.80
N PHE A 205 -21.09 5.71 7.95
CA PHE A 205 -19.64 5.63 7.75
C PHE A 205 -19.07 6.92 7.15
N ARG A 206 -19.86 7.59 6.29
CA ARG A 206 -19.51 8.89 5.70
C ARG A 206 -19.53 10.02 6.76
N THR A 207 -20.47 9.99 7.70
CA THR A 207 -20.54 10.95 8.80
C THR A 207 -19.32 10.83 9.72
N TRP A 208 -18.88 9.61 10.00
CA TRP A 208 -17.63 9.40 10.74
C TRP A 208 -16.41 9.93 9.97
N TYR A 209 -16.33 9.68 8.66
CA TYR A 209 -15.29 10.24 7.80
C TYR A 209 -15.28 11.78 7.83
N ASN A 210 -16.42 12.44 7.64
CA ASN A 210 -16.54 13.90 7.69
C ASN A 210 -16.05 14.44 9.05
N ARG A 211 -16.42 13.77 10.15
CA ARG A 211 -15.98 14.14 11.50
C ARG A 211 -14.48 13.92 11.71
N LEU A 212 -13.90 12.88 11.12
CA LEU A 212 -12.45 12.64 11.14
C LEU A 212 -11.71 13.78 10.42
N VAL A 213 -12.13 14.12 9.20
CA VAL A 213 -11.52 15.21 8.41
C VAL A 213 -11.66 16.55 9.14
N GLY A 214 -12.85 16.86 9.66
CA GLY A 214 -13.06 18.09 10.43
C GLY A 214 -12.17 18.16 11.67
N LEU A 215 -11.95 17.05 12.37
CA LEU A 215 -11.05 17.01 13.52
C LEU A 215 -9.57 17.09 13.11
N LEU A 216 -9.17 16.52 11.97
CA LEU A 216 -7.81 16.68 11.42
C LEU A 216 -7.49 18.16 11.19
N LEU A 217 -8.39 18.88 10.50
CA LEU A 217 -8.25 20.31 10.24
C LEU A 217 -8.19 21.13 11.53
N LYS A 218 -9.12 20.88 12.45
CA LYS A 218 -9.19 21.61 13.73
C LYS A 218 -7.94 21.42 14.59
N VAL A 219 -7.45 20.18 14.70
CA VAL A 219 -6.27 19.86 15.51
C VAL A 219 -5.01 20.41 14.84
N ASP A 220 -4.90 20.39 13.52
CA ASP A 220 -3.75 20.97 12.82
C ASP A 220 -3.64 22.48 13.04
N HIS A 221 -4.75 23.22 12.93
CA HIS A 221 -4.79 24.64 13.24
C HIS A 221 -4.39 24.93 14.70
N HIS A 222 -5.03 24.25 15.67
CA HIS A 222 -4.73 24.42 17.09
C HIS A 222 -3.25 24.17 17.42
N GLU A 223 -2.68 23.06 16.94
CA GLU A 223 -1.30 22.70 17.26
C GLU A 223 -0.27 23.61 16.56
N ARG A 224 -0.64 24.30 15.47
CA ARG A 224 0.22 25.25 14.77
C ARG A 224 0.20 26.65 15.39
N TYR A 225 -0.96 27.14 15.78
CA TYR A 225 -1.15 28.56 16.13
C TYR A 225 -1.52 28.80 17.59
N GLU A 226 -2.12 27.81 18.27
CA GLU A 226 -2.58 27.96 19.66
C GLU A 226 -1.65 27.25 20.67
N CYS A 227 -0.78 26.34 20.20
CA CYS A 227 0.20 25.65 21.03
C CYS A 227 1.57 26.37 21.06
N VAL A 228 2.20 26.44 22.24
CA VAL A 228 3.57 26.94 22.43
C VAL A 228 4.43 25.88 23.12
N PRO A 229 5.53 25.39 22.50
CA PRO A 229 5.93 25.65 21.11
C PRO A 229 4.93 25.06 20.11
N ALA A 230 4.88 25.64 18.90
CA ALA A 230 4.09 25.11 17.80
C ALA A 230 4.53 23.68 17.46
N ARG A 231 3.55 22.82 17.14
CA ARG A 231 3.76 21.40 16.85
C ARG A 231 3.13 21.06 15.50
N PRO A 232 3.70 21.48 14.37
CA PRO A 232 3.18 21.12 13.06
C PRO A 232 3.16 19.59 12.90
N GLU A 233 2.21 19.10 12.10
CA GLU A 233 2.15 17.67 11.76
C GLU A 233 3.38 17.22 10.97
N LYS A 234 3.75 15.94 11.11
CA LYS A 234 4.88 15.36 10.34
C LYS A 234 4.49 14.91 8.94
N THR A 235 3.20 14.67 8.72
CA THR A 235 2.66 14.19 7.47
C THR A 235 1.30 14.83 7.28
N TRP A 236 1.13 15.49 6.14
CA TRP A 236 -0.17 15.98 5.72
C TRP A 236 -0.91 14.89 4.97
N TRP A 237 -2.23 14.93 4.98
CA TRP A 237 -3.05 13.90 4.35
C TRP A 237 -4.01 14.55 3.36
N LYS A 238 -3.97 14.12 2.11
CA LYS A 238 -5.06 14.34 1.15
C LYS A 238 -6.12 13.26 1.39
N TRP A 239 -7.39 13.64 1.44
CA TRP A 239 -8.47 12.70 1.70
C TRP A 239 -9.45 12.59 0.54
N GLU A 240 -10.05 11.41 0.43
CA GLU A 240 -11.09 11.12 -0.55
C GLU A 240 -12.03 10.07 0.02
N TYR A 241 -13.34 10.25 -0.20
CA TYR A 241 -14.36 9.29 0.18
C TYR A 241 -14.97 8.65 -1.05
N ASP A 242 -14.98 7.32 -1.06
CA ASP A 242 -15.62 6.53 -2.10
C ASP A 242 -16.93 5.93 -1.56
N ALA A 243 -18.03 6.50 -2.02
CA ALA A 243 -19.37 6.09 -1.62
C ALA A 243 -19.75 4.71 -2.18
N GLU A 244 -19.27 4.35 -3.37
CA GLU A 244 -19.57 3.06 -3.99
C GLU A 244 -18.80 1.96 -3.30
N ALA A 245 -17.49 2.16 -3.08
CA ALA A 245 -16.63 1.22 -2.37
C ALA A 245 -16.89 1.19 -0.85
N GLN A 246 -17.63 2.16 -0.30
CA GLN A 246 -17.80 2.33 1.15
C GLN A 246 -16.44 2.36 1.87
N SER A 247 -15.53 3.16 1.34
CA SER A 247 -14.17 3.31 1.83
C SER A 247 -13.74 4.78 1.80
N PHE A 248 -12.69 5.11 2.52
CA PHE A 248 -12.00 6.38 2.32
C PHE A 248 -10.50 6.17 2.35
N CYS A 249 -9.81 7.08 1.67
CA CYS A 249 -8.38 7.09 1.52
C CYS A 249 -7.80 8.36 2.13
N LEU A 250 -6.69 8.22 2.83
CA LEU A 250 -5.77 9.28 3.20
C LEU A 250 -4.43 9.03 2.50
N GLU A 251 -4.08 9.89 1.55
CA GLU A 251 -2.81 9.85 0.84
C GLU A 251 -1.81 10.82 1.49
N ALA A 252 -0.64 10.33 1.84
CA ALA A 252 0.39 11.09 2.51
C ALA A 252 1.00 12.13 1.56
N LEU A 253 1.05 13.37 2.03
CA LEU A 253 1.72 14.49 1.41
C LEU A 253 2.84 15.00 2.33
N PRO A 254 3.83 15.72 1.78
CA PRO A 254 4.81 16.43 2.59
C PRO A 254 4.11 17.31 3.63
N ALA A 255 4.71 17.41 4.82
CA ALA A 255 4.24 18.33 5.85
C ALA A 255 4.17 19.76 5.30
N LYS A 256 3.15 20.53 5.70
CA LYS A 256 3.07 21.94 5.33
C LYS A 256 4.22 22.72 5.97
N GLU A 257 4.70 23.74 5.27
CA GLU A 257 5.79 24.61 5.72
C GLU A 257 5.56 25.12 7.16
N GLU A 258 6.67 25.24 7.89
CA GLU A 258 6.67 25.79 9.24
C GLU A 258 6.65 27.33 9.19
N GLY A 259 5.97 27.97 10.14
CA GLY A 259 5.96 29.43 10.24
C GLY A 259 5.06 30.17 9.23
N VAL A 260 4.22 29.45 8.48
CA VAL A 260 3.17 30.07 7.63
C VAL A 260 2.25 30.92 8.49
N GLU A 261 1.99 32.16 8.09
CA GLU A 261 1.05 33.05 8.77
C GLU A 261 -0.37 32.44 8.77
N GLU A 262 -1.09 32.59 9.89
CA GLU A 262 -2.43 32.00 10.06
C GLU A 262 -3.41 32.42 8.96
N ALA A 263 -3.41 33.69 8.54
CA ALA A 263 -4.30 34.16 7.48
C ALA A 263 -4.07 33.43 6.15
N LEU A 264 -2.81 33.25 5.75
CA LEU A 264 -2.43 32.52 4.55
C LEU A 264 -2.76 31.02 4.68
N TYR A 265 -2.53 30.43 5.85
CA TYR A 265 -2.92 29.05 6.13
C TYR A 265 -4.43 28.85 5.96
N MET A 266 -5.26 29.76 6.49
CA MET A 266 -6.71 29.68 6.36
C MET A 266 -7.17 29.83 4.91
N GLU A 267 -6.49 30.64 4.10
CA GLU A 267 -6.73 30.72 2.65
C GLU A 267 -6.42 29.40 1.94
N MET A 268 -5.29 28.77 2.27
CA MET A 268 -4.91 27.45 1.73
C MET A 268 -5.89 26.35 2.13
N MET A 269 -6.43 26.39 3.35
CA MET A 269 -7.36 25.38 3.86
C MET A 269 -8.81 25.59 3.41
N ARG A 270 -9.18 26.79 2.95
CA ARG A 270 -10.55 27.15 2.56
C ARG A 270 -11.19 26.15 1.59
N PRO A 271 -10.57 25.74 0.46
CA PRO A 271 -11.19 24.80 -0.46
C PRO A 271 -11.53 23.45 0.18
N LEU A 272 -10.71 23.00 1.13
CA LEU A 272 -10.90 21.74 1.85
C LEU A 272 -12.04 21.84 2.87
N ILE A 273 -12.17 23.00 3.52
CA ILE A 273 -13.29 23.31 4.42
C ILE A 273 -14.59 23.37 3.62
N ASP A 274 -14.60 24.05 2.47
CA ASP A 274 -15.78 24.16 1.62
C ASP A 274 -16.26 22.79 1.12
N GLN A 275 -15.33 21.92 0.68
CA GLN A 275 -15.64 20.53 0.31
C GLN A 275 -16.23 19.73 1.48
N LEU A 276 -15.71 19.92 2.69
CA LEU A 276 -16.23 19.25 3.88
C LEU A 276 -17.65 19.73 4.21
N VAL A 277 -17.90 21.05 4.15
CA VAL A 277 -19.22 21.65 4.38
C VAL A 277 -20.22 21.14 3.36
N GLU A 278 -19.84 21.09 2.08
CA GLU A 278 -20.67 20.53 1.01
C GLU A 278 -21.00 19.06 1.29
N SER A 279 -20.00 18.23 1.63
CA SER A 279 -20.19 16.81 1.96
C SER A 279 -21.15 16.61 3.14
N MET A 280 -21.07 17.44 4.18
CA MET A 280 -21.98 17.40 5.33
C MET A 280 -23.40 17.83 4.94
N SER A 281 -23.55 18.85 4.09
CA SER A 281 -24.86 19.33 3.65
C SER A 281 -25.64 18.29 2.81
N VAL A 282 -24.92 17.47 2.03
CA VAL A 282 -25.50 16.35 1.27
C VAL A 282 -26.04 15.27 2.21
N GLU A 283 -25.35 15.01 3.32
CA GLU A 283 -25.84 14.07 4.35
C GLU A 283 -27.10 14.57 5.04
N ASP A 284 -27.11 15.83 5.47
CA ASP A 284 -28.27 16.40 6.17
C ASP A 284 -29.53 16.36 5.30
N ARG A 285 -29.39 16.62 3.99
CA ARG A 285 -30.48 16.47 3.02
C ARG A 285 -30.94 15.01 2.92
N HIS A 286 -30.02 14.05 2.82
CA HIS A 286 -30.35 12.62 2.71
C HIS A 286 -31.04 12.10 3.98
N ILE A 287 -30.64 12.55 5.17
CA ILE A 287 -31.33 12.24 6.44
C ILE A 287 -32.72 12.86 6.44
N THR A 288 -32.85 14.13 6.05
CA THR A 288 -34.15 14.84 6.01
C THR A 288 -35.14 14.18 5.05
N TYR A 289 -34.70 13.70 3.89
CA TYR A 289 -35.55 12.94 2.96
C TYR A 289 -36.00 11.58 3.53
N LEU A 290 -35.17 10.92 4.34
CA LEU A 290 -35.52 9.65 4.98
C LEU A 290 -36.42 9.82 6.21
N THR A 291 -36.34 10.97 6.90
CA THR A 291 -37.15 11.26 8.10
C THR A 291 -38.42 12.07 7.80
N GLY A 292 -38.53 12.68 6.62
CA GLY A 292 -39.70 13.46 6.19
C GLY A 292 -40.75 12.68 5.40
N ALA A 293 -40.59 11.35 5.28
CA ALA A 293 -41.51 10.45 4.57
C ALA A 293 -42.35 9.57 5.53
N SER A 294 -42.57 10.03 6.77
CA SER A 294 -43.45 9.37 7.77
C SER A 294 -44.67 10.21 8.09
#